data_AF-A0A1J5WSB2-F1
#
_entry.id   AF-A0A1J5WSB2-F1
#
_cell.length_a   1.000
_cell.length_b   1.000
_cell.length_c   1.000
_cell.angle_alpha   90.00
_cell.angle_beta   90.00
_cell.angle_gamma   90.00
#
_symmetry.space_group_name_H-M   'P 1'
#
loop_
_entity.id
_entity.type
_entity.pdbx_description
1 polymer ?
#
loop_
_entity_poly.entity_id
_entity_poly.type
_entity_poly.pdbx_seq_one_letter_code
_entity_poly.pdbx_strand_id
1 'polypeptide(L)'
;MSSVAEELFYRNLLHKMKITGKEAVLITKHALDFTLTELDTMIEKYSKQLKKEHLRILENPAVKKFKKIYQESEETLERLRISYELKEKYNAASPFKKMFPFCPSKTNEHMPFLCGILNPVLTKEISSEREALISLENAESQLFNLKEAFEDFKRIQSLPEGEDTIMEAELQKEFCKFLECFFTGTHVVRTSVHMKDNTEADIMLRETYTGNSFSIIEVKKDGRYLEAAVFQAALYAIQRSMTRGFKGIYILNVAAVCLPEISSRLGRITLKLGDGGKFESCSLEITEPVKWEDDGEEACRFLNHIGSCIENLNDDETQ
;
A
#
# COMPACT_ATOMS: atom_id res chain seq x y z
N MET A 1 -0.32 -16.49 16.22
CA MET A 1 -1.00 -17.36 15.24
C MET A 1 -0.53 -16.94 13.86
N SER A 2 -0.09 -17.89 13.03
CA SER A 2 0.56 -17.58 11.75
C SER A 2 -0.43 -16.92 10.77
N SER A 3 0.07 -16.01 9.93
CA SER A 3 -0.70 -15.27 8.91
C SER A 3 -1.52 -16.16 7.99
N VAL A 4 -1.12 -17.43 7.85
CA VAL A 4 -1.79 -18.45 7.05
C VAL A 4 -3.17 -18.83 7.64
N ALA A 5 -3.30 -18.88 8.97
CA ALA A 5 -4.58 -19.21 9.62
C ALA A 5 -5.61 -18.07 9.49
N GLU A 6 -5.13 -16.83 9.48
CA GLU A 6 -5.96 -15.63 9.32
C GLU A 6 -6.46 -15.52 7.87
N GLU A 7 -5.59 -15.76 6.89
CA GLU A 7 -5.96 -15.75 5.47
C GLU A 7 -6.93 -16.89 5.08
N LEU A 8 -6.73 -18.10 5.63
CA LEU A 8 -7.64 -19.23 5.45
C LEU A 8 -9.01 -18.99 6.06
N PHE A 9 -9.09 -18.24 7.16
CA PHE A 9 -10.36 -17.88 7.80
C PHE A 9 -11.14 -16.88 6.95
N TYR A 10 -10.50 -15.81 6.47
CA TYR A 10 -11.15 -14.82 5.60
C TYR A 10 -11.62 -15.43 4.26
N ARG A 11 -10.81 -16.29 3.63
CA ARG A 11 -11.22 -17.02 2.41
C ARG A 11 -12.41 -17.93 2.64
N ASN A 12 -12.44 -18.67 3.76
CA ASN A 12 -13.57 -19.54 4.08
C ASN A 12 -14.85 -18.78 4.42
N LEU A 13 -14.74 -17.61 5.07
CA LEU A 13 -15.88 -16.77 5.40
C LEU A 13 -16.50 -16.17 4.12
N LEU A 14 -15.68 -15.62 3.23
CA LEU A 14 -16.13 -15.01 1.97
C LEU A 14 -16.72 -16.04 1.00
N HIS A 15 -16.13 -17.24 0.92
CA HIS A 15 -16.63 -18.32 0.06
C HIS A 15 -18.02 -18.82 0.50
N LYS A 16 -18.28 -18.89 1.82
CA LYS A 16 -19.59 -19.27 2.36
C LYS A 16 -20.69 -18.25 2.09
N MET A 17 -20.35 -16.98 1.86
CA MET A 17 -21.33 -15.90 1.69
C MET A 17 -21.71 -15.62 0.22
N LYS A 18 -21.10 -16.29 -0.77
CA LYS A 18 -21.38 -16.13 -2.21
C LYS A 18 -21.33 -14.66 -2.72
N ILE A 19 -20.51 -13.82 -2.11
CA ILE A 19 -20.42 -12.39 -2.47
C ILE A 19 -19.49 -12.24 -3.67
N THR A 20 -19.97 -11.61 -4.74
CA THR A 20 -19.14 -11.26 -5.91
C THR A 20 -18.41 -9.94 -5.68
N GLY A 21 -17.21 -9.79 -6.27
CA GLY A 21 -16.19 -8.81 -5.87
C GLY A 21 -16.56 -7.32 -5.93
N LYS A 22 -17.69 -6.94 -6.53
CA LYS A 22 -18.17 -5.54 -6.58
C LYS A 22 -19.04 -5.13 -5.38
N GLU A 23 -19.57 -6.08 -4.61
CA GLU A 23 -20.45 -5.81 -3.45
C GLU A 23 -19.73 -5.85 -2.09
N ALA A 24 -18.49 -6.34 -2.05
CA ALA A 24 -17.73 -6.59 -0.81
C ALA A 24 -17.24 -5.31 -0.09
N VAL A 25 -17.15 -4.17 -0.78
CA VAL A 25 -16.49 -2.96 -0.25
C VAL A 25 -17.47 -1.99 0.43
N LEU A 26 -18.76 -1.98 0.05
CA LEU A 26 -19.78 -1.15 0.71
C LEU A 26 -20.60 -1.90 1.78
N ILE A 27 -20.73 -3.22 1.66
CA ILE A 27 -21.50 -4.04 2.61
C ILE A 27 -20.70 -4.26 3.93
N THR A 28 -19.39 -4.10 3.92
CA THR A 28 -18.50 -4.45 5.04
C THR A 28 -18.51 -3.49 6.22
N LYS A 29 -19.06 -2.28 6.15
CA LYS A 29 -19.15 -1.43 7.36
C LYS A 29 -20.47 -1.62 8.09
N HIS A 30 -21.60 -1.48 7.41
CA HIS A 30 -22.91 -1.66 8.04
C HIS A 30 -23.24 -3.12 8.32
N ALA A 31 -22.86 -4.08 7.45
CA ALA A 31 -23.06 -5.48 7.79
C ALA A 31 -22.11 -5.91 8.90
N LEU A 32 -20.85 -5.44 8.94
CA LEU A 32 -19.96 -5.75 10.05
C LEU A 32 -20.46 -5.09 11.34
N ASP A 33 -20.71 -3.77 11.38
CA ASP A 33 -21.26 -3.09 12.58
C ASP A 33 -22.55 -3.75 13.09
N PHE A 34 -23.47 -4.15 12.19
CA PHE A 34 -24.68 -4.90 12.52
C PHE A 34 -24.38 -6.31 13.08
N THR A 35 -23.51 -7.07 12.40
CA THR A 35 -23.08 -8.41 12.85
C THR A 35 -22.36 -8.33 14.20
N LEU A 36 -21.65 -7.22 14.45
CA LEU A 36 -20.85 -6.99 15.65
C LEU A 36 -21.71 -6.63 16.86
N THR A 37 -22.80 -5.87 16.72
CA THR A 37 -23.77 -5.61 17.81
C THR A 37 -24.59 -6.85 18.14
N GLU A 38 -24.98 -7.64 17.13
CA GLU A 38 -25.63 -8.93 17.35
C GLU A 38 -24.69 -9.95 18.04
N LEU A 39 -23.38 -9.89 17.76
CA LEU A 39 -22.37 -10.73 18.38
C LEU A 39 -22.30 -10.52 19.90
N ASP A 40 -22.30 -9.27 20.38
CA ASP A 40 -22.24 -8.97 21.83
C ASP A 40 -23.46 -9.54 22.55
N THR A 41 -24.64 -9.37 21.96
CA THR A 41 -25.91 -9.89 22.49
C THR A 41 -25.92 -11.43 22.47
N MET A 42 -25.36 -12.05 21.43
CA MET A 42 -25.20 -13.50 21.34
C MET A 42 -24.22 -14.04 22.39
N ILE A 43 -23.07 -13.38 22.59
CA ILE A 43 -22.08 -13.77 23.61
C ILE A 43 -22.72 -13.79 25.00
N GLU A 44 -23.45 -12.73 25.36
CA GLU A 44 -24.10 -12.66 26.66
C GLU A 44 -25.17 -13.74 26.84
N LYS A 45 -25.98 -13.98 25.79
CA LYS A 45 -27.02 -15.01 25.80
C LYS A 45 -26.43 -16.42 25.93
N TYR A 46 -25.41 -16.75 25.14
CA TYR A 46 -24.75 -18.06 25.18
C TYR A 46 -23.98 -18.28 26.49
N SER A 47 -23.32 -17.25 27.03
CA SER A 47 -22.66 -17.32 28.34
C SER A 47 -23.65 -17.63 29.47
N LYS A 48 -24.83 -16.98 29.47
CA LYS A 48 -25.91 -17.28 30.42
C LYS A 48 -26.45 -18.70 30.25
N GLN A 49 -26.62 -19.15 29.00
CA GLN A 49 -27.11 -20.49 28.70
C GLN A 49 -26.13 -21.59 29.14
N LEU A 50 -24.83 -21.41 28.89
CA LEU A 50 -23.80 -22.35 29.33
C LEU A 50 -23.71 -22.44 30.85
N LYS A 51 -23.78 -21.32 31.58
CA LYS A 51 -23.81 -21.35 33.05
C LYS A 51 -25.00 -22.17 33.57
N LYS A 52 -26.17 -22.03 32.92
CA LYS A 52 -27.38 -22.78 33.27
C LYS A 52 -27.26 -24.28 32.96
N GLU A 53 -26.70 -24.63 31.81
CA GLU A 53 -26.49 -26.05 31.44
C GLU A 53 -25.38 -26.69 32.29
N HIS A 54 -24.32 -25.96 32.63
CA HIS A 54 -23.27 -26.44 33.55
C HIS A 54 -23.83 -26.76 34.95
N LEU A 55 -24.71 -25.90 35.49
CA LEU A 55 -25.40 -26.17 36.75
C LEU A 55 -26.26 -27.44 36.68
N ARG A 56 -27.00 -27.66 35.57
CA ARG A 56 -27.80 -28.88 35.37
C ARG A 56 -26.95 -30.15 35.26
N ILE A 57 -25.74 -30.06 34.70
CA ILE A 57 -24.79 -31.18 34.61
C ILE A 57 -24.29 -31.59 36.00
N LEU A 58 -24.00 -30.62 36.87
CA LEU A 58 -23.60 -30.89 38.26
C LEU A 58 -24.70 -31.58 39.07
N GLU A 59 -25.97 -31.33 38.73
CA GLU A 59 -27.14 -31.92 39.40
C GLU A 59 -27.49 -33.33 38.90
N ASN A 60 -26.97 -33.78 37.73
CA ASN A 60 -27.30 -35.11 37.18
C ASN A 60 -26.15 -35.74 36.35
N PRO A 61 -25.21 -36.46 36.98
CA PRO A 61 -23.94 -36.87 36.36
C PRO A 61 -24.03 -38.04 35.35
N ALA A 62 -25.19 -38.66 35.15
CA ALA A 62 -25.30 -39.93 34.44
C ALA A 62 -25.66 -39.82 32.95
N VAL A 63 -24.98 -39.01 32.11
CA VAL A 63 -25.30 -39.04 30.66
C VAL A 63 -24.13 -38.69 29.72
N LYS A 64 -23.71 -39.65 28.88
CA LYS A 64 -22.83 -39.42 27.70
C LYS A 64 -23.34 -38.30 26.76
N LYS A 65 -24.67 -38.10 26.71
CA LYS A 65 -25.34 -37.01 25.95
C LYS A 65 -24.94 -35.61 26.46
N PHE A 66 -24.70 -35.44 27.75
CA PHE A 66 -24.27 -34.15 28.31
C PHE A 66 -22.82 -33.81 27.98
N LYS A 67 -21.92 -34.81 27.90
CA LYS A 67 -20.55 -34.58 27.46
C LYS A 67 -20.49 -34.00 26.05
N LYS A 68 -21.35 -34.49 25.14
CA LYS A 68 -21.47 -33.95 23.78
C LYS A 68 -22.00 -32.51 23.76
N ILE A 69 -23.08 -32.23 24.51
CA ILE A 69 -23.65 -30.88 24.61
C ILE A 69 -22.64 -29.89 25.20
N TYR A 70 -21.90 -30.30 26.23
CA TYR A 70 -20.84 -29.49 26.83
C TYR A 70 -19.73 -29.19 25.82
N GLN A 71 -19.24 -30.20 25.08
CA GLN A 71 -18.25 -30.01 24.02
C GLN A 71 -18.73 -29.05 22.92
N GLU A 72 -19.95 -29.22 22.42
CA GLU A 72 -20.55 -28.32 21.42
C GLU A 72 -20.69 -26.88 21.95
N SER A 73 -20.98 -26.72 23.24
CA SER A 73 -21.11 -25.42 23.89
C SER A 73 -19.76 -24.74 24.09
N GLU A 74 -18.72 -25.49 24.49
CA GLU A 74 -17.33 -25.01 24.57
C GLU A 74 -16.80 -24.57 23.20
N GLU A 75 -17.02 -25.38 22.15
CA GLU A 75 -16.66 -25.01 20.77
C GLU A 75 -17.36 -23.72 20.32
N THR A 76 -18.63 -23.55 20.71
CA THR A 76 -19.41 -22.35 20.40
C THR A 76 -18.86 -21.12 21.13
N LEU A 77 -18.54 -21.25 22.43
CA LEU A 77 -17.90 -20.18 23.19
C LEU A 77 -16.56 -19.77 22.60
N GLU A 78 -15.73 -20.73 22.21
CA GLU A 78 -14.43 -20.44 21.63
C GLU A 78 -14.57 -19.69 20.29
N ARG A 79 -15.51 -20.08 19.44
CA ARG A 79 -15.84 -19.33 18.21
C ARG A 79 -16.29 -17.90 18.49
N LEU A 80 -17.12 -17.72 19.52
CA LEU A 80 -17.59 -16.40 19.92
C LEU A 80 -16.46 -15.52 20.47
N ARG A 81 -15.57 -16.10 21.29
CA ARG A 81 -14.39 -15.42 21.83
C ARG A 81 -13.47 -14.96 20.70
N ILE A 82 -13.15 -15.86 19.75
CA ILE A 82 -12.34 -15.52 18.57
C ILE A 82 -13.00 -14.39 17.78
N SER A 83 -14.32 -14.45 17.58
CA SER A 83 -15.06 -13.43 16.84
C SER A 83 -15.01 -12.06 17.54
N TYR A 84 -15.11 -12.04 18.87
CA TYR A 84 -14.97 -10.82 19.67
C TYR A 84 -13.55 -10.26 19.61
N GLU A 85 -12.52 -11.11 19.73
CA GLU A 85 -11.13 -10.68 19.61
C GLU A 85 -10.84 -10.10 18.21
N LEU A 86 -11.41 -10.68 17.15
CA LEU A 86 -11.32 -10.14 15.79
C LEU A 86 -12.05 -8.80 15.64
N LYS A 87 -13.23 -8.65 16.25
CA LYS A 87 -13.96 -7.36 16.31
C LYS A 87 -13.11 -6.28 16.95
N GLU A 88 -12.55 -6.54 18.12
CA GLU A 88 -11.73 -5.58 18.86
C GLU A 88 -10.49 -5.18 18.03
N LYS A 89 -9.82 -6.16 17.42
CA LYS A 89 -8.69 -5.90 16.51
C LYS A 89 -9.09 -5.06 15.31
N TYR A 90 -10.22 -5.39 14.67
CA TYR A 90 -10.74 -4.62 13.54
C TYR A 90 -11.05 -3.19 13.97
N ASN A 91 -11.78 -3.00 15.08
CA ASN A 91 -12.16 -1.68 15.58
C ASN A 91 -10.95 -0.81 15.90
N ALA A 92 -9.92 -1.41 16.51
CA ALA A 92 -8.64 -0.75 16.80
C ALA A 92 -7.76 -0.51 15.56
N ALA A 93 -8.02 -1.18 14.44
CA ALA A 93 -7.22 -1.02 13.22
C ALA A 93 -7.36 0.39 12.61
N SER A 94 -6.27 0.85 11.99
CA SER A 94 -6.24 2.11 11.26
C SER A 94 -7.26 2.10 10.10
N PRO A 95 -7.79 3.26 9.68
CA PRO A 95 -8.67 3.34 8.51
C PRO A 95 -8.08 2.65 7.27
N PHE A 96 -6.77 2.76 7.07
CA PHE A 96 -6.05 2.08 6.00
C PHE A 96 -6.12 0.55 6.16
N LYS A 97 -5.76 -0.02 7.32
CA LYS A 97 -5.80 -1.47 7.56
C LYS A 97 -7.20 -2.08 7.46
N LYS A 98 -8.24 -1.29 7.75
CA LYS A 98 -9.64 -1.72 7.55
C LYS A 98 -9.99 -1.87 6.07
N MET A 99 -9.38 -1.08 5.19
CA MET A 99 -9.60 -1.10 3.74
C MET A 99 -8.65 -2.06 3.02
N PHE A 100 -7.38 -2.05 3.42
CA PHE A 100 -6.30 -2.87 2.86
C PHE A 100 -5.75 -3.74 4.00
N PRO A 101 -6.28 -4.96 4.20
CA PRO A 101 -5.95 -5.82 5.33
C PRO A 101 -4.59 -6.54 5.18
N PHE A 102 -3.68 -5.98 4.39
CA PHE A 102 -2.35 -6.52 4.12
C PHE A 102 -1.32 -5.38 4.01
N CYS A 103 -0.06 -5.71 4.23
CA CYS A 103 1.03 -4.75 4.09
C CYS A 103 1.24 -4.38 2.61
N PRO A 104 1.57 -3.12 2.28
CA PRO A 104 1.88 -2.72 0.90
C PRO A 104 2.98 -3.55 0.22
N SER A 105 3.96 -4.05 0.98
CA SER A 105 4.99 -4.97 0.45
C SER A 105 4.45 -6.29 -0.11
N LYS A 106 3.19 -6.65 0.21
CA LYS A 106 2.50 -7.84 -0.33
C LYS A 106 1.64 -7.55 -1.54
N THR A 107 1.79 -6.39 -2.17
CA THR A 107 0.96 -5.96 -3.30
C THR A 107 0.86 -7.01 -4.40
N ASN A 108 1.97 -7.68 -4.73
CA ASN A 108 2.01 -8.72 -5.75
C ASN A 108 1.05 -9.90 -5.46
N GLU A 109 0.88 -10.29 -4.19
CA GLU A 109 -0.01 -11.38 -3.77
C GLU A 109 -1.51 -11.00 -3.88
N HIS A 110 -1.81 -9.71 -3.95
CA HIS A 110 -3.16 -9.16 -3.85
C HIS A 110 -3.59 -8.32 -5.06
N MET A 111 -2.87 -8.40 -6.19
CA MET A 111 -3.19 -7.67 -7.41
C MET A 111 -4.67 -7.80 -7.85
N PRO A 112 -5.31 -8.99 -7.85
CA PRO A 112 -6.73 -9.09 -8.24
C PRO A 112 -7.68 -8.26 -7.35
N PHE A 113 -7.41 -8.21 -6.04
CA PHE A 113 -8.17 -7.38 -5.10
C PHE A 113 -7.93 -5.90 -5.35
N LEU A 114 -6.66 -5.51 -5.56
CA LEU A 114 -6.28 -4.14 -5.80
C LEU A 114 -6.82 -3.60 -7.13
N CYS A 115 -6.79 -4.39 -8.20
CA CYS A 115 -7.40 -4.01 -9.47
C CYS A 115 -8.90 -3.76 -9.34
N GLY A 116 -9.59 -4.51 -8.47
CA GLY A 116 -11.01 -4.30 -8.18
C GLY A 116 -11.32 -2.98 -7.45
N ILE A 117 -10.40 -2.50 -6.61
CA ILE A 117 -10.59 -1.29 -5.79
C ILE A 117 -10.03 -0.03 -6.45
N LEU A 118 -8.81 -0.11 -6.96
CA LEU A 118 -8.12 1.02 -7.58
C LEU A 118 -8.53 1.23 -9.03
N ASN A 119 -9.14 0.21 -9.65
CA ASN A 119 -9.66 0.25 -11.02
C ASN A 119 -8.65 0.88 -12.00
N PRO A 120 -7.49 0.24 -12.20
CA PRO A 120 -6.40 0.81 -12.99
C PRO A 120 -6.85 1.08 -14.43
N VAL A 121 -6.55 2.26 -14.93
CA VAL A 121 -6.72 2.63 -16.33
C VAL A 121 -5.34 2.74 -16.95
N LEU A 122 -5.08 1.91 -17.94
CA LEU A 122 -3.86 2.00 -18.74
C LEU A 122 -3.95 3.19 -19.69
N THR A 123 -3.01 4.12 -19.58
CA THR A 123 -2.91 5.30 -20.43
C THR A 123 -1.58 5.32 -21.18
N LYS A 124 -1.54 5.96 -22.34
CA LYS A 124 -0.30 6.15 -23.08
C LYS A 124 0.64 7.11 -22.35
N GLU A 125 0.05 8.14 -21.76
CA GLU A 125 0.75 9.20 -21.05
C GLU A 125 -0.16 9.73 -19.93
N ILE A 126 0.46 10.20 -18.86
CA ILE A 126 -0.22 10.91 -17.78
C ILE A 126 0.07 12.39 -17.98
N SER A 127 -0.95 13.17 -18.34
CA SER A 127 -0.79 14.60 -18.60
C SER A 127 -0.28 15.33 -17.35
N SER A 128 0.85 16.00 -17.45
CA SER A 128 1.23 16.98 -16.44
C SER A 128 0.25 18.15 -16.47
N GLU A 129 -0.27 18.54 -15.30
CA GLU A 129 -1.08 19.77 -15.17
C GLU A 129 -0.19 21.03 -15.13
N ARG A 130 1.13 20.85 -15.04
CA ARG A 130 2.13 21.91 -14.96
C ARG A 130 3.05 21.88 -16.16
N GLU A 131 3.56 23.06 -16.53
CA GLU A 131 4.65 23.18 -17.50
C GLU A 131 5.86 22.34 -17.05
N ALA A 132 6.64 21.84 -18.01
CA ALA A 132 7.81 21.03 -17.74
C ALA A 132 8.79 21.83 -16.85
N LEU A 133 9.05 21.31 -15.65
CA LEU A 133 9.93 21.92 -14.67
C LEU A 133 11.39 21.59 -14.95
N ILE A 134 11.65 20.43 -15.54
CA ILE A 134 12.98 19.93 -15.84
C ILE A 134 13.10 19.83 -17.36
N SER A 135 14.14 20.48 -17.90
CA SER A 135 14.43 20.46 -19.33
C SER A 135 15.04 19.12 -19.75
N LEU A 136 14.88 18.78 -21.03
CA LEU A 136 15.46 17.58 -21.62
C LEU A 136 16.99 17.56 -21.51
N GLU A 137 17.64 18.68 -21.84
CA GLU A 137 19.11 18.82 -21.79
C GLU A 137 19.67 18.57 -20.37
N ASN A 138 18.98 19.06 -19.34
CA ASN A 138 19.40 18.84 -17.96
C ASN A 138 19.18 17.37 -17.55
N ALA A 139 18.05 16.76 -17.93
CA ALA A 139 17.78 15.36 -17.67
C ALA A 139 18.81 14.43 -18.36
N GLU A 140 19.12 14.68 -19.62
CA GLU A 140 20.11 13.93 -20.42
C GLU A 140 21.49 13.96 -19.76
N SER A 141 21.95 15.16 -19.36
CA SER A 141 23.27 15.34 -18.75
C SER A 141 23.44 14.54 -17.45
N GLN A 142 22.43 14.54 -16.57
CA GLN A 142 22.50 13.79 -15.31
C GLN A 142 22.24 12.29 -15.50
N LEU A 143 21.46 11.90 -16.51
CA LEU A 143 21.20 10.50 -16.81
C LEU A 143 22.48 9.75 -17.17
N PHE A 144 23.39 10.40 -17.90
CA PHE A 144 24.70 9.82 -18.22
C PHE A 144 25.47 9.40 -16.95
N ASN A 145 25.56 10.30 -15.96
CA ASN A 145 26.27 10.04 -14.70
C ASN A 145 25.62 8.89 -13.91
N LEU A 146 24.28 8.82 -13.90
CA LEU A 146 23.54 7.74 -13.26
C LEU A 146 23.81 6.39 -13.93
N LYS A 147 23.77 6.36 -15.26
CA LYS A 147 24.06 5.14 -16.06
C LYS A 147 25.50 4.67 -15.83
N GLU A 148 26.47 5.58 -15.78
CA GLU A 148 27.87 5.23 -15.50
C GLU A 148 28.02 4.56 -14.13
N ALA A 149 27.42 5.13 -13.07
CA ALA A 149 27.43 4.55 -11.73
C ALA A 149 26.80 3.14 -11.70
N PHE A 150 25.72 2.93 -12.44
CA PHE A 150 25.07 1.62 -12.53
C PHE A 150 25.83 0.60 -13.38
N GLU A 151 26.57 1.02 -14.40
CA GLU A 151 27.49 0.14 -15.13
C GLU A 151 28.67 -0.29 -14.26
N ASP A 152 29.15 0.57 -13.36
CA ASP A 152 30.17 0.18 -12.37
C ASP A 152 29.63 -0.88 -11.41
N PHE A 153 28.37 -0.74 -10.96
CA PHE A 153 27.69 -1.75 -10.16
C PHE A 153 27.50 -3.08 -10.91
N LYS A 154 27.07 -3.05 -12.18
CA LYS A 154 26.97 -4.27 -13.00
C LYS A 154 28.32 -4.96 -13.16
N ARG A 155 29.40 -4.19 -13.34
CA ARG A 155 30.77 -4.73 -13.40
C ARG A 155 31.16 -5.43 -12.10
N ILE A 156 30.86 -4.85 -10.94
CA ILE A 156 31.10 -5.48 -9.63
C ILE A 156 30.30 -6.77 -9.47
N GLN A 157 29.01 -6.80 -9.84
CA GLN A 157 28.17 -8.01 -9.77
C GLN A 157 28.69 -9.15 -10.66
N SER A 158 29.32 -8.84 -11.79
CA SER A 158 29.87 -9.84 -12.69
C SER A 158 31.13 -10.55 -12.15
N LEU A 159 31.68 -10.09 -11.02
CA LEU A 159 32.81 -10.74 -10.37
C LEU A 159 32.37 -12.01 -9.62
N PRO A 160 33.22 -13.05 -9.51
CA PRO A 160 32.87 -14.32 -8.85
C PRO A 160 32.47 -14.19 -7.37
N GLU A 161 32.85 -13.08 -6.73
CA GLU A 161 32.53 -12.74 -5.33
C GLU A 161 31.38 -11.73 -5.22
N GLY A 162 30.78 -11.33 -6.36
CA GLY A 162 29.95 -10.14 -6.54
C GLY A 162 28.43 -10.34 -6.55
N GLU A 163 27.93 -11.58 -6.68
CA GLU A 163 26.50 -11.85 -6.94
C GLU A 163 25.56 -11.36 -5.81
N ASP A 164 26.02 -11.36 -4.56
CA ASP A 164 25.26 -10.90 -3.39
C ASP A 164 25.68 -9.50 -2.89
N THR A 165 26.64 -8.84 -3.54
CA THR A 165 27.31 -7.66 -2.93
C THR A 165 26.47 -6.40 -3.04
N ILE A 166 25.74 -6.20 -4.13
CA ILE A 166 25.02 -4.94 -4.35
C ILE A 166 23.60 -5.04 -3.80
N MET A 167 23.41 -4.40 -2.66
CA MET A 167 22.12 -4.31 -2.00
C MET A 167 21.20 -3.33 -2.73
N GLU A 168 19.90 -3.59 -2.71
CA GLU A 168 18.87 -2.66 -3.20
C GLU A 168 19.06 -1.24 -2.62
N ALA A 169 19.48 -1.16 -1.36
CA ALA A 169 19.79 0.09 -0.68
C ALA A 169 20.90 0.92 -1.37
N GLU A 170 21.89 0.29 -2.00
CA GLU A 170 22.95 1.01 -2.72
C GLU A 170 22.44 1.59 -4.05
N LEU A 171 21.64 0.81 -4.78
CA LEU A 171 20.96 1.28 -5.99
C LEU A 171 20.01 2.44 -5.67
N GLN A 172 19.22 2.30 -4.60
CA GLN A 172 18.34 3.35 -4.10
C GLN A 172 19.13 4.61 -3.75
N LYS A 173 20.30 4.48 -3.09
CA LYS A 173 21.15 5.61 -2.71
C LYS A 173 21.66 6.38 -3.92
N GLU A 174 22.20 5.71 -4.94
CA GLU A 174 22.67 6.41 -6.15
C GLU A 174 21.51 7.03 -6.93
N PHE A 175 20.37 6.35 -7.01
CA PHE A 175 19.18 6.94 -7.63
C PHE A 175 18.68 8.17 -6.87
N CYS A 176 18.77 8.19 -5.54
CA CYS A 176 18.42 9.36 -4.75
C CYS A 176 19.35 10.54 -5.01
N LYS A 177 20.65 10.32 -5.14
CA LYS A 177 21.57 11.40 -5.54
C LYS A 177 21.19 11.99 -6.89
N PHE A 178 20.80 11.14 -7.85
CA PHE A 178 20.29 11.60 -9.14
C PHE A 178 19.04 12.48 -8.98
N LEU A 179 18.08 12.08 -8.15
CA LEU A 179 16.90 12.92 -7.87
C LEU A 179 17.26 14.24 -7.18
N GLU A 180 18.22 14.20 -6.26
CA GLU A 180 18.74 15.37 -5.57
C GLU A 180 19.43 16.36 -6.52
N CYS A 181 19.86 15.97 -7.73
CA CYS A 181 20.35 16.93 -8.73
C CYS A 181 19.26 17.88 -9.25
N PHE A 182 17.98 17.49 -9.15
CA PHE A 182 16.85 18.25 -9.68
C PHE A 182 15.98 18.88 -8.59
N PHE A 183 15.88 18.22 -7.45
CA PHE A 183 14.99 18.63 -6.36
C PHE A 183 15.81 19.08 -5.15
N THR A 184 16.41 20.27 -5.23
CA THR A 184 17.21 20.88 -4.15
C THR A 184 16.48 22.03 -3.45
N GLY A 185 17.10 22.56 -2.38
CA GLY A 185 16.68 23.78 -1.70
C GLY A 185 15.47 23.59 -0.79
N THR A 186 14.28 23.82 -1.34
CA THR A 186 12.97 23.83 -0.67
C THR A 186 12.21 22.51 -0.81
N HIS A 187 12.75 21.54 -1.54
CA HIS A 187 12.15 20.23 -1.77
C HIS A 187 12.93 19.14 -1.06
N VAL A 188 12.22 18.17 -0.47
CA VAL A 188 12.89 17.10 0.28
C VAL A 188 12.68 15.78 -0.43
N VAL A 189 13.76 15.26 -1.03
CA VAL A 189 13.90 13.85 -1.38
C VAL A 189 14.21 13.10 -0.09
N ARG A 190 13.42 12.07 0.24
CA ARG A 190 13.64 11.23 1.44
C ARG A 190 13.69 9.78 1.05
N THR A 191 14.64 9.06 1.62
CA THR A 191 14.74 7.60 1.53
C THR A 191 14.16 6.93 2.78
N SER A 192 13.81 5.65 2.67
CA SER A 192 13.41 4.80 3.81
C SER A 192 12.34 5.47 4.67
N VAL A 193 11.29 5.95 4.02
CA VAL A 193 10.28 6.79 4.65
C VAL A 193 9.36 5.93 5.49
N HIS A 194 9.51 6.05 6.80
CA HIS A 194 8.67 5.37 7.77
C HIS A 194 7.21 5.80 7.61
N MET A 195 6.37 4.83 7.35
CA MET A 195 4.93 4.95 7.24
C MET A 195 4.25 4.41 8.50
N LYS A 196 2.92 4.53 8.56
CA LYS A 196 2.14 3.95 9.66
C LYS A 196 2.25 2.42 9.60
N ASP A 197 1.93 1.76 10.71
CA ASP A 197 1.85 0.31 10.79
C ASP A 197 3.20 -0.42 10.56
N ASN A 198 4.33 0.24 10.87
CA ASN A 198 5.70 -0.28 10.73
C ASN A 198 6.03 -0.70 9.30
N THR A 199 5.62 0.11 8.33
CA THR A 199 5.95 -0.09 6.91
C THR A 199 6.85 1.04 6.43
N GLU A 200 7.59 0.82 5.35
CA GLU A 200 8.58 1.76 4.83
C GLU A 200 8.41 1.87 3.32
N ALA A 201 8.32 3.11 2.82
CA ALA A 201 8.37 3.39 1.38
C ALA A 201 9.78 3.78 0.99
N ASP A 202 10.21 3.38 -0.21
CA ASP A 202 11.61 3.56 -0.63
C ASP A 202 11.97 5.05 -0.74
N ILE A 203 11.24 5.79 -1.57
CA ILE A 203 11.54 7.20 -1.82
C ILE A 203 10.25 8.02 -1.79
N MET A 204 10.30 9.18 -1.14
CA MET A 204 9.24 10.18 -1.15
C MET A 204 9.80 11.54 -1.53
N LEU A 205 9.14 12.18 -2.50
CA LEU A 205 9.36 13.58 -2.85
C LEU A 205 8.26 14.44 -2.21
N ARG A 206 8.63 15.53 -1.53
CA ARG A 206 7.66 16.39 -0.82
C ARG A 206 8.02 17.87 -0.93
N GLU A 207 6.99 18.69 -1.13
CA GLU A 207 7.03 20.12 -0.88
C GLU A 207 7.13 20.44 0.63
N THR A 208 7.93 21.44 0.99
CA THR A 208 8.16 21.81 2.38
C THR A 208 6.93 22.48 3.01
N TYR A 209 6.45 21.87 4.10
CA TYR A 209 5.56 22.44 5.13
C TYR A 209 4.08 22.75 4.85
N THR A 210 3.58 22.92 3.62
CA THR A 210 2.19 23.41 3.42
C THR A 210 1.29 22.49 2.59
N GLY A 211 1.85 21.63 1.74
CA GLY A 211 1.08 20.81 0.79
C GLY A 211 0.61 19.42 1.28
N ASN A 212 -0.57 19.03 0.80
CA ASN A 212 -1.01 17.64 0.67
C ASN A 212 -0.48 16.95 -0.60
N SER A 213 0.47 17.61 -1.27
CA SER A 213 1.12 17.15 -2.49
C SER A 213 2.44 16.46 -2.17
N PHE A 214 2.60 15.25 -2.68
CA PHE A 214 3.83 14.47 -2.60
C PHE A 214 3.82 13.38 -3.65
N SER A 215 5.01 12.88 -3.98
CA SER A 215 5.18 11.72 -4.85
C SER A 215 5.86 10.59 -4.09
N ILE A 216 5.46 9.35 -4.38
CA ILE A 216 6.11 8.14 -3.85
C ILE A 216 6.68 7.35 -5.01
N ILE A 217 7.92 6.90 -4.85
CA ILE A 217 8.62 6.09 -5.82
C ILE A 217 9.01 4.79 -5.14
N GLU A 218 8.60 3.68 -5.72
CA GLU A 218 9.04 2.33 -5.32
C GLU A 218 10.19 1.89 -6.24
N VAL A 219 11.24 1.35 -5.65
CA VAL A 219 12.45 0.89 -6.35
C VAL A 219 12.45 -0.63 -6.36
N LYS A 220 12.83 -1.22 -7.50
CA LYS A 220 13.01 -2.67 -7.66
C LYS A 220 14.36 -2.99 -8.27
N LYS A 221 14.98 -4.08 -7.82
CA LYS A 221 16.26 -4.59 -8.36
C LYS A 221 16.08 -5.45 -9.62
N ASP A 222 14.87 -5.96 -9.86
CA ASP A 222 14.54 -6.74 -11.05
C ASP A 222 13.33 -6.14 -11.78
N GLY A 223 13.39 -6.05 -13.12
CA GLY A 223 12.34 -5.41 -13.94
C GLY A 223 10.99 -6.11 -13.89
N ARG A 224 10.92 -7.24 -13.17
CA ARG A 224 9.68 -7.93 -12.85
C ARG A 224 8.90 -7.08 -11.85
N TYR A 225 7.59 -7.04 -12.01
CA TYR A 225 6.68 -6.42 -11.04
C TYR A 225 6.66 -4.88 -10.98
N LEU A 226 7.13 -4.14 -11.99
CA LEU A 226 6.93 -2.68 -12.04
C LEU A 226 5.45 -2.27 -11.89
N GLU A 227 4.53 -3.08 -12.39
CA GLU A 227 3.09 -2.89 -12.14
C GLU A 227 2.76 -2.96 -10.65
N ALA A 228 3.10 -4.07 -9.99
CA ALA A 228 2.84 -4.24 -8.57
C ALA A 228 3.58 -3.18 -7.73
N ALA A 229 4.76 -2.73 -8.16
CA ALA A 229 5.50 -1.67 -7.50
C ALA A 229 4.77 -0.31 -7.58
N VAL A 230 4.15 0.04 -8.71
CA VAL A 230 3.30 1.24 -8.81
C VAL A 230 2.09 1.14 -7.87
N PHE A 231 1.47 -0.04 -7.78
CA PHE A 231 0.39 -0.30 -6.84
C PHE A 231 0.86 -0.21 -5.38
N GLN A 232 2.07 -0.65 -5.07
CA GLN A 232 2.66 -0.54 -3.75
C GLN A 232 2.92 0.92 -3.38
N ALA A 233 3.52 1.70 -4.28
CA ALA A 233 3.67 3.15 -4.12
C ALA A 233 2.31 3.83 -3.91
N ALA A 234 1.27 3.36 -4.63
CA ALA A 234 -0.08 3.86 -4.46
C ALA A 234 -0.69 3.56 -3.09
N LEU A 235 -0.49 2.35 -2.57
CA LEU A 235 -0.93 2.01 -1.22
C LEU A 235 -0.25 2.87 -0.16
N TYR A 236 1.05 3.14 -0.30
CA TYR A 236 1.74 4.07 0.61
C TYR A 236 1.17 5.49 0.54
N ALA A 237 0.84 5.97 -0.67
CA ALA A 237 0.27 7.29 -0.87
C ALA A 237 -1.14 7.42 -0.25
N ILE A 238 -1.96 6.37 -0.41
CA ILE A 238 -3.27 6.25 0.23
C ILE A 238 -3.14 6.18 1.75
N GLN A 239 -2.26 5.31 2.27
CA GLN A 239 -2.05 5.16 3.72
C GLN A 239 -1.65 6.47 4.38
N ARG A 240 -0.72 7.20 3.75
CA ARG A 240 -0.26 8.51 4.24
C ARG A 240 -1.38 9.54 4.25
N SER A 241 -2.17 9.61 3.18
CA SER A 241 -3.29 10.54 3.06
C SER A 241 -4.40 10.24 4.07
N MET A 242 -4.81 8.96 4.20
CA MET A 242 -5.78 8.53 5.20
C MET A 242 -5.32 8.79 6.63
N THR A 243 -4.02 8.64 6.91
CA THR A 243 -3.44 8.90 8.24
C THR A 243 -3.49 10.37 8.62
N ARG A 244 -3.35 11.29 7.66
CA ARG A 244 -3.50 12.73 7.91
C ARG A 244 -4.93 13.11 8.30
N GLY A 245 -5.93 12.34 7.83
CA GLY A 245 -7.32 12.50 8.26
C GLY A 245 -8.08 13.68 7.62
N PHE A 246 -7.42 14.42 6.73
CA PHE A 246 -8.05 15.54 6.02
C PHE A 246 -9.01 15.04 4.94
N LYS A 247 -10.15 15.73 4.83
CA LYS A 247 -11.15 15.50 3.80
C LYS A 247 -10.77 16.23 2.51
N GLY A 248 -11.02 15.62 1.37
CA GLY A 248 -10.76 16.25 0.08
C GLY A 248 -10.52 15.26 -1.06
N ILE A 249 -10.19 15.82 -2.22
CA ILE A 249 -9.70 15.08 -3.38
C ILE A 249 -8.20 15.30 -3.44
N TYR A 250 -7.47 14.20 -3.55
CA TYR A 250 -6.02 14.14 -3.64
C TYR A 250 -5.65 13.61 -5.01
N ILE A 251 -4.82 14.36 -5.73
CA ILE A 251 -4.20 13.90 -6.96
C ILE A 251 -2.73 13.67 -6.63
N LEU A 252 -2.31 12.41 -6.61
CA LEU A 252 -0.99 12.00 -6.12
C LEU A 252 -0.25 11.26 -7.22
N ASN A 253 0.94 11.71 -7.54
CA ASN A 253 1.80 11.03 -8.50
C ASN A 253 2.57 9.92 -7.78
N VAL A 254 2.65 8.78 -8.43
CA VAL A 254 3.43 7.64 -7.98
C VAL A 254 4.27 7.13 -9.14
N ALA A 255 5.36 6.45 -8.82
CA ALA A 255 6.16 5.79 -9.83
C ALA A 255 6.78 4.51 -9.28
N ALA A 256 7.15 3.63 -10.19
CA ALA A 256 8.08 2.55 -9.92
C ALA A 256 9.29 2.70 -10.83
N VAL A 257 10.47 2.39 -10.31
CA VAL A 257 11.71 2.33 -11.08
C VAL A 257 12.41 0.99 -10.83
N CYS A 258 12.94 0.40 -11.90
CA CYS A 258 13.78 -0.78 -11.83
C CYS A 258 15.23 -0.38 -12.10
N LEU A 259 16.11 -0.77 -11.19
CA LEU A 259 17.54 -0.51 -11.22
C LEU A 259 18.30 -1.85 -11.19
N PRO A 260 19.46 -2.00 -11.85
CA PRO A 260 20.23 -0.96 -12.57
C PRO A 260 19.84 -0.80 -14.05
N GLU A 261 18.81 -1.49 -14.54
CA GLU A 261 18.40 -1.43 -15.96
C GLU A 261 17.79 -0.07 -16.37
N ILE A 262 17.42 0.75 -15.39
CA ILE A 262 16.76 2.05 -15.55
C ILE A 262 15.53 1.95 -16.46
N SER A 263 14.51 1.27 -15.95
CA SER A 263 13.17 1.35 -16.51
C SER A 263 12.20 1.87 -15.46
N SER A 264 11.10 2.46 -15.89
CA SER A 264 10.12 3.04 -14.99
C SER A 264 8.70 2.78 -15.45
N ARG A 265 7.77 2.84 -14.51
CA ARG A 265 6.34 2.88 -14.78
C ARG A 265 5.72 4.01 -13.98
N LEU A 266 4.96 4.86 -14.63
CA LEU A 266 4.34 6.03 -14.00
C LEU A 266 2.91 5.69 -13.58
N GLY A 267 2.45 6.30 -12.50
CA GLY A 267 1.05 6.24 -12.09
C GLY A 267 0.56 7.53 -11.46
N ARG A 268 -0.75 7.75 -11.51
CA ARG A 268 -1.43 8.85 -10.83
C ARG A 268 -2.68 8.34 -10.15
N ILE A 269 -2.83 8.71 -8.88
CA ILE A 269 -3.97 8.34 -8.06
C ILE A 269 -4.85 9.55 -7.90
N THR A 270 -6.14 9.38 -8.18
CA THR A 270 -7.16 10.32 -7.70
C THR A 270 -7.89 9.67 -6.54
N LEU A 271 -7.59 10.13 -5.33
CA LEU A 271 -8.12 9.61 -4.07
C LEU A 271 -9.10 10.61 -3.46
N LYS A 272 -10.31 10.16 -3.14
CA LYS A 272 -11.30 10.95 -2.42
C LYS A 272 -11.43 10.45 -0.98
N LEU A 273 -11.18 11.35 -0.03
CA LEU A 273 -11.31 11.10 1.40
C LEU A 273 -12.45 11.93 2.00
N GLY A 274 -13.25 11.28 2.83
CA GLY A 274 -14.26 11.90 3.68
C GLY A 274 -13.69 12.31 5.04
N ASP A 275 -14.60 12.65 5.96
CA ASP A 275 -14.24 13.11 7.30
C ASP A 275 -13.40 12.07 8.08
N GLY A 276 -12.31 12.53 8.71
CA GLY A 276 -11.38 11.69 9.45
C GLY A 276 -10.53 10.75 8.56
N GLY A 277 -10.35 11.08 7.28
CA GLY A 277 -9.55 10.28 6.34
C GLY A 277 -10.26 8.99 5.89
N LYS A 278 -11.58 8.93 5.99
CA LYS A 278 -12.38 7.80 5.54
C LYS A 278 -12.27 7.67 4.02
N PHE A 279 -11.89 6.49 3.52
CA PHE A 279 -11.86 6.21 2.09
C PHE A 279 -13.27 6.31 1.48
N GLU A 280 -13.45 7.11 0.42
CA GLU A 280 -14.70 7.18 -0.33
C GLU A 280 -14.56 6.52 -1.71
N SER A 281 -13.57 6.94 -2.49
CA SER A 281 -13.31 6.39 -3.81
C SER A 281 -11.85 6.59 -4.21
N CYS A 282 -11.38 5.79 -5.17
CA CYS A 282 -10.06 5.90 -5.74
C CYS A 282 -10.09 5.51 -7.22
N SER A 283 -9.26 6.15 -8.03
CA SER A 283 -8.87 5.67 -9.35
C SER A 283 -7.36 5.72 -9.49
N LEU A 284 -6.82 4.84 -10.31
CA LEU A 284 -5.40 4.78 -10.63
C LEU A 284 -5.23 4.82 -12.15
N GLU A 285 -4.48 5.80 -12.65
CA GLU A 285 -3.97 5.81 -14.01
C GLU A 285 -2.55 5.24 -13.98
N ILE A 286 -2.21 4.39 -14.93
CA ILE A 286 -0.85 3.83 -15.08
C ILE A 286 -0.42 3.86 -16.54
N THR A 287 0.87 4.11 -16.79
CA THR A 287 1.45 3.97 -18.13
C THR A 287 1.90 2.54 -18.40
N GLU A 288 2.32 2.26 -19.64
CA GLU A 288 3.19 1.11 -19.91
C GLU A 288 4.58 1.33 -19.26
N PRO A 289 5.31 0.24 -18.93
CA PRO A 289 6.69 0.35 -18.50
C PRO A 289 7.56 0.83 -19.67
N VAL A 290 8.49 1.73 -19.39
CA VAL A 290 9.41 2.31 -20.37
C VAL A 290 10.85 2.20 -19.87
N LYS A 291 11.76 1.85 -20.76
CA LYS A 291 13.21 1.88 -20.49
C LYS A 291 13.74 3.27 -20.80
N TRP A 292 14.70 3.76 -20.02
CA TRP A 292 15.28 5.09 -20.25
C TRP A 292 16.43 4.97 -21.24
N GLU A 293 16.24 5.51 -22.44
CA GLU A 293 17.27 5.55 -23.47
C GLU A 293 18.24 6.71 -23.23
N ASP A 294 19.25 6.85 -24.08
CA ASP A 294 20.33 7.84 -23.89
C ASP A 294 19.92 9.28 -24.22
N ASP A 295 18.78 9.46 -24.90
CA ASP A 295 18.24 10.77 -25.28
C ASP A 295 17.62 11.55 -24.09
N GLY A 296 17.45 10.90 -22.94
CA GLY A 296 16.91 11.51 -21.73
C GLY A 296 15.39 11.77 -21.75
N GLU A 297 14.66 11.38 -22.80
CA GLU A 297 13.23 11.69 -22.91
C GLU A 297 12.41 11.05 -21.78
N GLU A 298 12.63 9.77 -21.50
CA GLU A 298 11.92 9.08 -20.41
C GLU A 298 12.35 9.57 -19.03
N ALA A 299 13.63 9.91 -18.85
CA ALA A 299 14.12 10.48 -17.60
C ALA A 299 13.45 11.84 -17.35
N CYS A 300 13.42 12.70 -18.37
CA CYS A 300 12.73 13.99 -18.32
C CYS A 300 11.24 13.84 -18.01
N ARG A 301 10.56 12.91 -18.69
CA ARG A 301 9.13 12.61 -18.44
C ARG A 301 8.90 12.11 -17.02
N PHE A 302 9.73 11.19 -16.53
CA PHE A 302 9.66 10.67 -15.17
C PHE A 302 9.84 11.77 -14.14
N LEU A 303 10.90 12.56 -14.27
CA LEU A 303 11.25 13.64 -13.37
C LEU A 303 10.15 14.71 -13.31
N ASN A 304 9.60 15.11 -14.45
CA ASN A 304 8.48 16.04 -14.50
C ASN A 304 7.19 15.45 -13.88
N HIS A 305 6.93 14.16 -14.07
CA HIS A 305 5.78 13.49 -13.45
C HIS A 305 5.87 13.51 -11.93
N ILE A 306 6.98 13.02 -11.35
CA ILE A 306 7.16 13.02 -9.89
C ILE A 306 7.30 14.44 -9.33
N GLY A 307 7.95 15.34 -10.08
CA GLY A 307 8.21 16.73 -9.72
C GLY A 307 7.00 17.62 -9.79
N SER A 308 5.93 17.24 -10.50
CA SER A 308 4.70 18.04 -10.55
C SER A 308 4.02 18.21 -9.18
N CYS A 309 4.43 17.42 -8.17
CA CYS A 309 3.98 17.62 -6.79
C CYS A 309 4.61 18.85 -6.10
N ILE A 310 5.60 19.49 -6.71
CA ILE A 310 6.37 20.63 -6.18
C ILE A 310 5.85 21.94 -6.76
N GLU A 311 5.41 22.88 -5.91
CA GLU A 311 5.10 24.27 -6.31
C GLU A 311 6.40 25.06 -6.53
N ASN A 312 6.53 25.70 -7.69
CA ASN A 312 7.62 26.64 -8.07
C ASN A 312 9.07 26.14 -7.88
N LEU A 313 9.59 25.32 -8.82
CA LEU A 313 11.04 25.11 -8.94
C LEU A 313 11.81 26.33 -9.50
N ASN A 314 11.10 27.28 -10.12
CA ASN A 314 11.71 28.40 -10.85
C ASN A 314 11.96 29.67 -10.00
N ASP A 315 11.52 29.70 -8.74
CA ASP A 315 11.71 30.88 -7.89
C ASP A 315 13.13 30.96 -7.28
N ASP A 316 13.89 29.85 -7.30
CA ASP A 316 15.24 29.77 -6.72
C ASP A 316 16.37 30.23 -7.68
N GLU A 317 16.08 30.50 -8.96
CA GLU A 317 17.07 31.09 -9.90
C GLU A 317 17.04 32.64 -9.95
N THR A 318 16.22 33.28 -9.10
CA THR A 318 16.09 34.77 -9.08
C THR A 318 16.42 35.44 -7.74
N GLN A 319 17.13 34.77 -6.83
CA GLN A 319 17.69 35.38 -5.61
C GLN A 319 19.21 35.19 -5.52
#